data_AF-A0A1W2CWP9-F1
#
_entry.id   AF-A0A1W2CWP9-F1
#
_cell.length_a   1.000
_cell.length_b   1.000
_cell.length_c   1.000
_cell.angle_alpha   90.00
_cell.angle_beta   90.00
_cell.angle_gamma   90.00
#
_symmetry.space_group_name_H-M   'P 1'
#
loop_
_entity.id
_entity.type
_entity.pdbx_description
1 polymer ?
#
loop_
_entity_poly.entity_id
_entity_poly.type
_entity_poly.pdbx_seq_one_letter_code
_entity_poly.pdbx_strand_id
1 'polypeptide(L)'
;MYHQGKAFAVSADRQRGFLTLFREEWRRRGLTNPQVASRLGRSLSLVVKIKAGRTPLTGHLIDQLAEILEIDVVGAFFAVDILNEPMIYFDPVFLQSLNKTMVLYEDMLTAYRAQQDTSEHDEGITLDQTAG
;
A
#
# COMPACT_ATOMS: atom_id res chain seq x y z
N MET A 1 -25.98 -6.69 2.24
CA MET A 1 -26.10 -5.65 1.20
C MET A 1 -24.76 -4.94 1.10
N TYR A 2 -24.06 -5.08 -0.02
CA TYR A 2 -22.79 -4.39 -0.24
C TYR A 2 -23.08 -2.92 -0.57
N HIS A 3 -22.65 -2.01 0.31
CA HIS A 3 -22.70 -0.58 0.00
C HIS A 3 -21.72 -0.31 -1.14
N GLN A 4 -22.26 0.14 -2.29
CA GLN A 4 -21.50 0.81 -3.34
C GLN A 4 -20.73 1.98 -2.72
N GLY A 5 -19.43 1.78 -2.48
CA GLY A 5 -18.56 2.82 -1.96
C GLY A 5 -18.46 3.95 -2.98
N LYS A 6 -18.99 5.13 -2.64
CA LYS A 6 -18.64 6.37 -3.34
C LYS A 6 -17.11 6.46 -3.36
N ALA A 7 -16.52 6.68 -4.53
CA ALA A 7 -15.08 6.90 -4.65
C ALA A 7 -14.71 8.14 -3.83
N PHE A 8 -14.28 7.95 -2.59
CA PHE A 8 -13.80 9.03 -1.75
C PHE A 8 -12.53 9.57 -2.40
N ALA A 9 -12.60 10.80 -2.91
CA ALA A 9 -11.41 11.51 -3.31
C ALA A 9 -10.47 11.57 -2.10
N VAL A 10 -9.23 11.20 -2.35
CA VAL A 10 -8.18 11.20 -1.34
C VAL A 10 -7.98 12.61 -0.78
N SER A 11 -7.54 12.79 0.48
CA SER A 11 -7.30 14.14 1.01
C SER A 11 -6.31 14.91 0.11
N ALA A 12 -6.43 16.24 0.03
CA ALA A 12 -5.59 17.03 -0.87
C ALA A 12 -4.10 16.82 -0.61
N ASP A 13 -3.70 16.68 0.65
CA ASP A 13 -2.31 16.48 1.06
C ASP A 13 -1.80 15.10 0.60
N ARG A 14 -2.60 14.06 0.83
CA ARG A 14 -2.32 12.71 0.36
C ARG A 14 -2.24 12.63 -1.16
N GLN A 15 -3.13 13.33 -1.88
CA GLN A 15 -3.05 13.42 -3.35
C GLN A 15 -1.75 14.07 -3.80
N ARG A 16 -1.31 15.16 -3.16
CA ARG A 16 -0.03 15.81 -3.48
C ARG A 16 1.15 14.89 -3.19
N GLY A 17 1.09 14.11 -2.11
CA GLY A 17 2.12 13.14 -1.77
C GLY A 17 2.30 12.07 -2.85
N PHE A 18 1.22 11.35 -3.18
CA PHE A 18 1.25 10.33 -4.23
C PHE A 18 1.63 10.92 -5.59
N LEU A 19 1.11 12.10 -5.95
CA LEU A 19 1.47 12.75 -7.21
C LEU A 19 2.97 13.09 -7.28
N THR A 20 3.57 13.51 -6.17
CA THR A 20 5.01 13.80 -6.08
C THR A 20 5.82 12.53 -6.33
N LEU A 21 5.50 11.45 -5.61
CA LEU A 21 6.14 10.15 -5.74
C LEU A 21 5.98 9.60 -7.18
N PHE A 22 4.77 9.59 -7.71
CA PHE A 22 4.50 9.10 -9.07
C PHE A 22 5.25 9.90 -10.13
N ARG A 23 5.29 11.23 -10.04
CA ARG A 23 6.03 12.05 -11.01
C ARG A 23 7.52 11.72 -11.02
N GLU A 24 8.10 11.53 -9.85
CA GLU A 24 9.51 11.22 -9.74
C GLU A 24 9.81 9.82 -10.31
N GLU A 25 9.03 8.80 -9.95
CA GLU A 25 9.28 7.45 -10.46
C GLU A 25 9.03 7.37 -11.98
N TRP A 26 8.01 8.07 -12.46
CA TRP A 26 7.73 8.23 -13.90
C TRP A 26 8.92 8.84 -14.65
N ARG A 27 9.61 9.82 -14.03
CA ARG A 27 10.83 10.43 -14.58
C ARG A 27 12.01 9.45 -14.53
N ARG A 28 12.23 8.78 -13.40
CA ARG A 28 13.31 7.79 -13.21
C ARG A 28 13.26 6.64 -14.21
N ARG A 29 12.04 6.18 -14.53
CA ARG A 29 11.80 5.12 -15.53
C ARG A 29 11.85 5.59 -16.97
N GLY A 30 11.91 6.89 -17.23
CA GLY A 30 11.87 7.44 -18.59
C GLY A 30 10.57 7.14 -19.34
N LEU A 31 9.46 6.92 -18.63
CA LEU A 31 8.18 6.61 -19.27
C LEU A 31 7.55 7.87 -19.90
N THR A 32 7.11 7.73 -21.14
CA THR A 32 6.38 8.80 -21.84
C THR A 32 4.89 8.79 -21.47
N ASN A 33 4.23 9.95 -21.60
CA ASN A 33 2.79 10.03 -21.36
C ASN A 33 1.96 9.09 -22.26
N PRO A 34 2.29 8.90 -23.56
CA PRO A 34 1.60 7.92 -24.41
C PRO A 34 1.75 6.47 -23.91
N GLN A 35 2.93 6.06 -23.44
CA GLN A 35 3.14 4.71 -22.90
C GLN A 35 2.25 4.46 -21.67
N VAL A 36 2.20 5.42 -20.74
CA VAL A 36 1.34 5.28 -19.55
C VAL A 36 -0.14 5.36 -19.91
N ALA A 37 -0.53 6.19 -20.87
CA ALA A 37 -1.91 6.24 -21.38
C ALA A 37 -2.35 4.90 -21.96
N SER A 38 -1.49 4.27 -22.75
CA SER A 38 -1.72 2.93 -23.30
C SER A 38 -1.87 1.88 -22.19
N ARG A 39 -0.99 1.88 -21.19
CA ARG A 39 -1.05 0.92 -20.06
C ARG A 39 -2.27 1.14 -19.16
N LEU A 40 -2.65 2.39 -18.90
CA LEU A 40 -3.86 2.73 -18.13
C LEU A 40 -5.16 2.45 -18.90
N GLY A 41 -5.11 2.27 -20.22
CA GLY A 41 -6.31 2.22 -21.06
C GLY A 41 -7.07 3.56 -21.07
N ARG A 42 -6.36 4.69 -21.03
CA ARG A 42 -6.93 6.04 -20.95
C ARG A 42 -6.42 6.95 -22.05
N SER A 43 -7.11 8.07 -22.28
CA SER A 43 -6.67 9.06 -23.26
C SER A 43 -5.38 9.76 -22.82
N LEU A 44 -4.54 10.13 -23.79
CA LEU A 44 -3.32 10.91 -23.53
C LEU A 44 -3.63 12.21 -22.79
N SER A 45 -4.73 12.88 -23.13
CA SER A 45 -5.17 14.12 -22.47
C SER A 45 -5.45 13.91 -20.98
N LEU A 46 -6.10 12.79 -20.61
CA LEU A 46 -6.34 12.47 -19.21
C LEU A 46 -5.03 12.22 -18.47
N VAL A 47 -4.11 11.46 -19.05
CA VAL A 47 -2.79 11.21 -18.46
C VAL A 47 -1.99 12.50 -18.25
N VAL A 48 -2.01 13.43 -19.20
CA VAL A 48 -1.39 14.74 -19.05
C VAL A 48 -2.00 15.51 -17.87
N LYS A 49 -3.33 15.47 -17.70
CA LYS A 49 -4.01 16.12 -16.56
C LYS A 49 -3.69 15.45 -15.23
N ILE A 50 -3.65 14.12 -15.17
CA ILE A 50 -3.23 13.34 -14.00
C ILE A 50 -1.81 13.74 -13.60
N LYS A 51 -0.87 13.67 -14.55
CA LYS A 51 0.53 14.05 -14.30
C LYS A 51 0.65 15.52 -13.92
N ALA A 52 -0.22 16.41 -14.40
CA ALA A 52 -0.27 17.81 -13.99
C ALA A 52 -0.95 18.05 -12.63
N GLY A 53 -1.55 17.02 -11.99
CA GLY A 53 -2.30 17.16 -10.73
C GLY A 53 -3.66 17.84 -10.90
N ARG A 54 -4.17 17.89 -12.13
CA ARG A 54 -5.46 18.50 -12.48
C ARG A 54 -6.62 17.49 -12.49
N THR A 55 -6.31 16.22 -12.26
CA THR A 55 -7.27 15.14 -12.09
C THR A 55 -7.07 14.56 -10.69
N PRO A 56 -8.10 14.57 -9.83
CA PRO A 56 -8.01 13.95 -8.51
C PRO A 56 -7.62 12.48 -8.60
N LEU A 57 -6.75 12.04 -7.69
CA LEU A 57 -6.38 10.64 -7.57
C LEU A 57 -7.41 9.91 -6.70
N THR A 58 -8.06 8.89 -7.28
CA THR A 58 -8.85 7.91 -6.53
C THR A 58 -7.94 6.78 -6.06
N GLY A 59 -8.36 6.00 -5.04
CA GLY A 59 -7.61 4.82 -4.60
C GLY A 59 -7.28 3.86 -5.75
N HIS A 60 -8.27 3.53 -6.57
CA HIS A 60 -8.05 2.67 -7.74
C HIS A 60 -7.04 3.24 -8.74
N LEU A 61 -7.05 4.55 -8.99
CA LEU A 61 -6.07 5.17 -9.88
C LEU A 61 -4.66 5.18 -9.27
N ILE A 62 -4.56 5.29 -7.94
CA ILE A 62 -3.29 5.14 -7.21
C ILE A 62 -2.75 3.73 -7.43
N ASP A 63 -3.57 2.70 -7.24
CA ASP A 63 -3.14 1.30 -7.41
C ASP A 63 -2.68 1.03 -8.85
N GLN A 64 -3.44 1.49 -9.85
CA GLN A 64 -3.08 1.35 -11.27
C GLN A 64 -1.78 2.07 -11.63
N LEU A 65 -1.56 3.28 -11.10
CA LEU A 65 -0.33 4.02 -11.34
C LEU A 65 0.85 3.37 -10.62
N ALA A 66 0.66 2.90 -9.40
CA ALA A 66 1.68 2.18 -8.65
C ALA A 66 2.10 0.92 -9.39
N GLU A 67 1.17 0.13 -9.92
CA GLU A 67 1.47 -1.03 -10.75
C GLU A 67 2.27 -0.67 -12.01
N ILE A 68 1.82 0.33 -12.78
CA ILE A 68 2.50 0.74 -14.03
C ILE A 68 3.92 1.27 -13.80
N LEU A 69 4.12 1.93 -12.66
CA LEU A 69 5.38 2.48 -12.21
C LEU A 69 6.17 1.50 -11.33
N GLU A 70 5.67 0.27 -11.14
CA GLU A 70 6.20 -0.77 -10.26
C GLU A 70 6.66 -0.22 -8.89
N ILE A 71 5.80 0.59 -8.30
CA ILE A 71 5.95 1.12 -6.95
C ILE A 71 5.33 0.13 -5.99
N ASP A 72 6.11 -0.31 -5.01
CA ASP A 72 5.59 -0.98 -3.82
C ASP A 72 4.61 -0.06 -3.07
N VAL A 73 3.34 -0.48 -3.06
CA VAL A 73 2.24 0.28 -2.46
C VAL A 73 2.41 0.41 -0.95
N VAL A 74 3.00 -0.58 -0.28
CA VAL A 74 3.25 -0.52 1.17
C VAL A 74 4.28 0.57 1.47
N GLY A 75 5.43 0.55 0.80
CA GLY A 75 6.43 1.60 0.92
C GLY A 75 5.89 2.99 0.58
N ALA A 76 5.07 3.10 -0.47
CA ALA A 76 4.45 4.37 -0.84
C ALA A 76 3.46 4.86 0.23
N PHE A 77 2.68 3.96 0.82
CA PHE A 77 1.79 4.28 1.94
C PHE A 77 2.58 4.79 3.15
N PHE A 78 3.67 4.13 3.56
CA PHE A 78 4.49 4.64 4.66
C PHE A 78 5.09 6.02 4.36
N ALA A 79 5.64 6.22 3.17
CA ALA A 79 6.22 7.50 2.78
C ALA A 79 5.18 8.63 2.74
N VAL A 80 4.00 8.38 2.17
CA VAL A 80 2.98 9.42 1.93
C VAL A 80 2.03 9.59 3.11
N ASP A 81 1.50 8.48 3.64
CA ASP A 81 0.40 8.50 4.61
C ASP A 81 0.88 8.51 6.06
N ILE A 82 2.04 7.93 6.36
CA ILE A 82 2.58 7.86 7.73
C ILE A 82 3.62 8.95 7.97
N LEU A 83 4.62 9.06 7.11
CA LEU A 83 5.73 9.99 7.29
C LEU A 83 5.49 11.36 6.65
N ASN A 84 4.55 11.45 5.70
CA ASN A 84 4.30 12.66 4.91
C ASN A 84 5.58 13.20 4.22
N GLU A 85 6.47 12.30 3.83
CA GLU A 85 7.73 12.57 3.12
C GLU A 85 7.82 11.70 1.86
N PRO A 86 7.10 12.03 0.77
CA PRO A 86 6.96 11.15 -0.39
C PRO A 86 8.28 10.74 -1.04
N MET A 87 9.31 11.59 -0.94
CA MET A 87 10.61 11.34 -1.55
C MET A 87 11.48 10.37 -0.76
N ILE A 88 11.17 10.10 0.52
CA ILE A 88 11.88 9.09 1.33
C ILE A 88 11.72 7.68 0.73
N TYR A 89 10.66 7.45 -0.06
CA TYR A 89 10.45 6.22 -0.79
C TYR A 89 11.65 5.83 -1.67
N PHE A 90 12.38 6.81 -2.20
CA PHE A 90 13.55 6.56 -3.06
C PHE A 90 14.86 6.42 -2.29
N ASP A 91 14.82 6.50 -0.96
CA ASP A 91 15.98 6.21 -0.11
C ASP A 91 16.09 4.68 0.11
N PRO A 92 17.18 4.04 -0.35
CA PRO A 92 17.37 2.61 -0.15
C PRO A 92 17.45 2.21 1.34
N VAL A 93 17.90 3.11 2.23
CA VAL A 93 17.96 2.85 3.66
C VAL A 93 16.55 2.78 4.25
N PHE A 94 15.64 3.65 3.80
CA PHE A 94 14.24 3.61 4.19
C PHE A 94 13.59 2.31 3.76
N LEU A 95 13.69 1.94 2.48
CA LEU A 95 13.07 0.70 1.98
C LEU A 95 13.62 -0.55 2.68
N GLN A 96 14.93 -0.61 2.93
CA GLN A 96 15.54 -1.71 3.66
C GLN A 96 15.03 -1.78 5.11
N SER A 97 14.90 -0.62 5.77
CA SER A 97 14.43 -0.54 7.16
C SER A 97 12.95 -0.92 7.27
N LEU A 98 12.14 -0.49 6.29
CA LEU A 98 10.74 -0.87 6.20
C LEU A 98 10.59 -2.38 6.02
N ASN A 99 11.32 -2.97 5.07
CA ASN A 99 11.29 -4.42 4.85
C ASN A 99 11.68 -5.21 6.11
N LYS A 100 12.75 -4.81 6.80
CA LYS A 100 13.15 -5.43 8.08
C LYS A 100 12.06 -5.34 9.14
N THR A 101 11.41 -4.18 9.24
CA THR A 101 10.31 -3.96 10.19
C THR A 101 9.12 -4.86 9.86
N MET A 102 8.75 -4.98 8.58
CA MET A 102 7.64 -5.82 8.15
C MET A 102 7.89 -7.31 8.45
N VAL A 103 9.10 -7.81 8.18
CA VAL A 103 9.48 -9.20 8.50
C VAL A 103 9.41 -9.45 10.01
N LEU A 104 9.97 -8.55 10.83
CA LEU A 104 9.91 -8.69 12.29
C LEU A 104 8.46 -8.70 12.79
N TYR A 105 7.61 -7.84 12.25
CA TYR A 105 6.20 -7.78 12.65
C TYR A 105 5.43 -9.05 12.25
N GLU A 106 5.70 -9.60 11.07
CA GLU A 106 5.12 -10.87 10.62
C GLU A 106 5.53 -12.05 11.51
N ASP A 107 6.80 -12.12 11.89
CA ASP A 107 7.30 -13.13 12.83
C ASP A 107 6.61 -13.03 14.20
N MET A 108 6.46 -11.80 14.72
CA MET A 108 5.76 -11.55 15.99
C MET A 108 4.29 -11.96 15.91
N LEU A 109 3.57 -11.62 14.83
CA LEU A 109 2.17 -12.00 14.66
C LEU A 109 2.01 -13.52 14.52
N THR A 110 2.94 -14.18 13.83
CA THR A 110 2.94 -15.63 13.67
C THR A 110 3.14 -16.33 15.02
N ALA A 111 4.11 -15.87 15.81
CA ALA A 111 4.36 -16.38 17.16
C ALA A 111 3.15 -16.16 18.09
N TYR A 112 2.52 -14.98 18.02
CA TYR A 112 1.34 -14.65 18.82
C TYR A 112 0.15 -15.58 18.49
N ARG A 113 -0.10 -15.84 17.20
CA ARG A 113 -1.17 -16.74 16.76
C ARG A 113 -0.92 -18.19 17.20
N ALA A 114 0.31 -18.67 17.06
CA ALA A 114 0.67 -20.01 17.50
C ALA A 114 0.45 -20.22 19.01
N GLN A 115 0.68 -19.18 19.83
CA GLN A 115 0.40 -19.23 21.26
C GLN A 115 -1.09 -19.32 21.56
N GLN A 116 -1.94 -18.59 20.83
CA GLN A 116 -3.40 -18.64 20.98
C GLN A 116 -3.96 -20.03 20.64
N ASP A 117 -3.49 -20.65 19.56
CA ASP A 117 -3.94 -21.99 19.14
C ASP A 117 -3.57 -23.07 20.18
N THR A 118 -2.41 -22.96 20.83
CA THR A 118 -2.02 -23.89 21.91
C THR A 118 -2.83 -23.69 23.20
N SER A 119 -3.22 -22.46 23.54
CA SER A 119 -4.00 -22.18 24.75
C SER A 119 -5.45 -22.67 24.66
N GLU A 120 -6.06 -22.67 23.47
CA GLU A 120 -7.44 -23.15 23.29
C GLU A 120 -7.56 -24.69 23.28
N HIS A 121 -6.46 -25.43 23.07
CA HIS A 121 -6.46 -26.90 23.11
C HIS A 121 -6.25 -27.50 24.51
N ASP A 122 -5.65 -26.75 25.44
CA ASP A 122 -5.39 -27.24 26.81
C ASP A 122 -6.59 -27.09 27.75
N GLU A 123 -7.56 -26.20 27.46
CA GLU A 123 -8.79 -26.07 28.28
C GLU A 123 -9.83 -27.18 28.03
N GLY A 124 -9.59 -28.10 27.09
CA GLY A 124 -10.51 -29.18 26.72
C GLY A 124 -10.29 -30.53 27.41
N ILE A 125 -9.21 -30.69 28.21
CA ILE A 125 -8.85 -32.00 28.80
C ILE A 125 -8.68 -31.87 30.32
N THR A 126 -9.76 -31.61 31.05
CA THR A 126 -9.87 -32.05 32.45
C THR A 126 -11.32 -31.98 32.90
N LEU A 127 -12.01 -33.13 32.84
CA LEU A 127 -13.07 -33.54 33.75
C LEU A 127 -13.54 -34.92 33.27
N ASP A 128 -12.99 -35.96 33.88
CA ASP A 128 -13.76 -37.07 34.47
C ASP A 128 -12.85 -38.27 34.72
N GLN A 129 -12.21 -38.33 35.90
CA GLN A 129 -11.77 -39.59 36.52
C GLN A 129 -11.70 -39.43 38.04
N THR A 130 -12.86 -39.43 38.71
CA THR A 130 -12.96 -39.94 40.08
C THR A 130 -14.36 -40.52 40.30
N ALA A 131 -14.54 -41.78 39.88
CA ALA A 131 -15.53 -42.68 40.43
C ALA A 131 -14.79 -43.96 40.86
N GLY A 132 -14.50 -44.05 42.16
CA GLY A 132 -13.89 -45.18 42.84
C GLY A 132 -14.21 -45.11 44.32
#